data_AF-A0A1G0CGG9-F1
#
_entry.id   AF-A0A1G0CGG9-F1
#
_cell.length_a   1.000
_cell.length_b   1.000
_cell.length_c   1.000
_cell.angle_alpha   90.00
_cell.angle_beta   90.00
_cell.angle_gamma   90.00
#
_symmetry.space_group_name_H-M   'P 1'
#
loop_
_entity.id
_entity.type
_entity.pdbx_description
1 polymer ?
#
loop_
_entity_poly.entity_id
_entity_poly.type
_entity_poly.pdbx_seq_one_letter_code
_entity_poly.pdbx_strand_id
1 'polypeptide(L)'
;MRIFLKQYRTILLTGVSLAGMLVLLRWLELRFLILDNAIEVYIGAIAILFTGLGIWLALKLTKPKTVIVEREIFISPVADFQLNETTLNELGISKRELEVLELMAQGCSNQEIANRLFVSLNTVKTHSSRLFEKLDVSRRTQAIEKGKRLLLIP
;
A
#
# COMPACT_ATOMS: atom_id res chain seq x y z
N MET A 1 48.81 38.72 44.82
CA MET A 1 47.78 38.46 43.78
C MET A 1 46.91 39.67 43.42
N ARG A 2 46.58 40.61 44.33
CA ARG A 2 45.71 41.77 44.03
C ARG A 2 46.37 42.89 43.19
N ILE A 3 47.69 43.07 43.27
CA ILE A 3 48.43 44.13 42.53
C ILE A 3 48.54 43.77 41.03
N PHE A 4 48.84 42.51 40.73
CA PHE A 4 48.91 41.98 39.36
C PHE A 4 47.55 42.11 38.64
N LEU A 5 46.44 41.72 39.29
CA LEU A 5 45.10 41.90 38.71
C LEU A 5 44.75 43.37 38.39
N LYS A 6 45.29 44.34 39.14
CA LYS A 6 45.01 45.77 38.91
C LYS A 6 45.74 46.30 37.67
N GLN A 7 46.92 45.78 37.38
CA GLN A 7 47.74 46.18 36.23
C GLN A 7 47.25 45.59 34.90
N TYR A 8 46.71 44.35 34.91
CA TYR A 8 46.11 43.71 33.73
C TYR A 8 44.60 43.98 33.56
N ARG A 9 43.98 44.72 34.48
CA ARG A 9 42.53 44.98 34.50
C ARG A 9 42.04 45.60 33.18
N THR A 10 42.80 46.55 32.64
CA THR A 10 42.45 47.23 31.39
C THR A 10 42.54 46.28 30.20
N ILE A 11 43.58 45.44 30.14
CA ILE A 11 43.78 44.44 29.07
C ILE A 11 42.66 43.39 29.09
N LEU A 12 42.26 42.94 30.29
CA LEU A 12 41.15 42.02 30.47
C LEU A 12 39.80 42.66 30.09
N LEU A 13 39.55 43.91 30.48
CA LEU A 13 38.34 44.65 30.12
C LEU A 13 38.22 44.86 28.61
N THR A 14 39.31 45.24 27.93
CA THR A 14 39.33 45.40 26.47
C THR A 14 39.16 44.06 25.76
N GLY A 15 39.76 42.98 26.28
CA GLY A 15 39.59 41.65 25.72
C GLY A 15 38.16 41.14 25.83
N VAL A 16 37.52 41.32 26.99
CA VAL A 16 36.10 40.98 27.19
C VAL A 16 35.19 41.84 26.32
N SER A 17 35.47 43.14 26.19
CA SER A 17 34.71 44.03 25.32
C SER A 17 34.82 43.64 23.84
N LEU A 18 36.02 43.28 23.37
CA LEU A 18 36.24 42.83 21.99
C LEU A 18 35.56 41.47 21.72
N ALA A 19 35.66 40.53 22.66
CA ALA A 19 34.98 39.25 22.58
C ALA A 19 33.45 39.44 22.54
N GLY A 20 32.91 40.32 23.39
CA GLY A 20 31.49 40.67 23.38
C GLY A 20 31.04 41.29 22.06
N MET A 21 31.85 42.19 21.49
CA MET A 21 31.57 42.80 20.19
C MET A 21 31.59 41.77 19.05
N LEU A 22 32.55 40.83 19.06
CA LEU A 22 32.59 39.76 18.07
C LEU A 22 31.39 38.82 18.17
N VAL A 23 30.99 38.44 19.39
CA VAL A 23 29.79 37.60 19.61
C VAL A 23 28.53 38.33 19.14
N LEU A 24 28.42 39.63 19.44
CA LEU A 24 27.32 40.46 18.98
C LEU A 24 27.26 40.54 17.45
N LEU A 25 28.42 40.73 16.80
CA LEU A 25 28.51 40.81 15.34
C LEU A 25 28.10 39.50 14.69
N ARG A 26 28.58 38.36 15.21
CA ARG A 26 28.16 37.01 14.77
C ARG A 26 26.67 36.76 14.96
N TRP A 27 26.12 37.21 16.08
CA TRP A 27 24.68 37.10 16.35
C TRP A 27 23.86 37.92 15.34
N LEU A 28 24.34 39.12 15.00
CA LEU A 28 23.69 40.02 14.06
C LEU A 28 23.78 39.49 12.62
N GLU A 29 24.94 38.93 12.22
CA GLU A 29 25.11 38.22 10.95
C GLU A 29 24.14 37.04 10.83
N LEU A 30 24.02 36.20 11.87
CA LEU A 30 23.10 35.07 11.86
C LEU A 30 21.65 35.53 11.72
N ARG A 31 21.28 36.59 12.44
CA ARG A 31 19.93 37.17 12.37
C ARG A 31 19.65 37.79 11.00
N PHE A 32 20.60 38.55 10.46
CA PHE A 32 20.46 39.25 9.18
C PHE A 32 20.41 38.27 8.00
N LEU A 33 21.25 37.23 8.02
CA LEU A 33 21.29 36.18 7.00
C LEU A 33 19.97 35.39 6.93
N ILE A 34 19.30 35.18 8.09
CA ILE A 34 17.98 34.55 8.15
C ILE A 34 16.87 35.50 7.66
N LEU A 35 17.00 36.81 7.90
CA LEU A 35 15.99 37.81 7.51
C LEU A 35 16.05 38.15 6.00
N ASP A 36 17.24 38.33 5.43
CA ASP A 36 17.41 38.65 4.02
C ASP A 36 17.10 37.44 3.12
N ASN A 37 17.51 36.24 3.54
CA ASN A 37 17.28 35.01 2.79
C ASN A 37 16.09 34.20 3.33
N ALA A 38 15.13 34.87 3.99
CA ALA A 38 13.98 34.22 4.63
C ALA A 38 13.21 33.30 3.66
N ILE A 39 13.15 33.69 2.38
CA ILE A 39 12.49 32.91 1.31
C ILE A 39 13.26 31.61 1.03
N GLU A 40 14.58 31.66 0.87
CA GLU A 40 15.40 30.46 0.60
C GLU A 40 15.37 29.49 1.78
N VAL A 41 15.46 30.03 3.01
CA VAL A 41 15.36 29.24 4.24
C VAL A 41 13.98 28.59 4.38
N TYR A 42 12.90 29.29 4.05
CA TYR A 42 11.54 28.76 4.09
C TYR A 42 11.32 27.66 3.05
N ILE A 43 11.78 27.86 1.81
CA ILE A 43 11.73 26.84 0.75
C ILE A 43 12.52 25.60 1.16
N GLY A 44 13.72 25.78 1.73
CA GLY A 44 14.53 24.68 2.26
C GLY A 44 13.84 23.91 3.38
N ALA A 45 13.22 24.61 4.33
CA ALA A 45 12.46 24.00 5.42
C ALA A 45 11.25 23.20 4.91
N ILE A 46 10.51 23.75 3.94
CA ILE A 46 9.42 23.05 3.27
C ILE A 46 9.94 21.81 2.54
N ALA A 47 11.04 21.93 1.77
CA ALA A 47 11.61 20.83 1.03
C ALA A 47 12.01 19.66 1.93
N ILE A 48 12.64 19.94 3.07
CA ILE A 48 13.00 18.92 4.08
C ILE A 48 11.74 18.26 4.65
N LEU A 49 10.71 19.06 4.99
CA LEU A 49 9.45 18.55 5.52
C LEU A 49 8.74 17.62 4.53
N PHE A 50 8.60 18.05 3.28
CA PHE A 50 7.95 17.25 2.23
C PHE A 50 8.76 16.02 1.84
N THR A 51 10.09 16.11 1.82
CA THR A 51 10.96 14.95 1.54
C THR A 51 10.81 13.89 2.64
N GLY A 52 10.86 14.30 3.90
CA GLY A 52 10.65 13.39 5.03
C GLY A 52 9.26 12.76 5.01
N LEU A 53 8.22 13.56 4.76
CA LEU A 53 6.84 13.09 4.70
C LEU A 53 6.60 12.15 3.52
N GLY A 54 7.17 12.46 2.35
CA GLY A 54 7.09 11.63 1.14
C GLY A 54 7.75 10.27 1.32
N ILE A 55 8.98 10.23 1.88
CA ILE A 55 9.67 8.96 2.18
C ILE A 55 8.87 8.13 3.18
N TRP A 56 8.39 8.75 4.26
CA TRP A 56 7.58 8.05 5.26
C TRP A 56 6.28 7.48 4.67
N LEU A 57 5.58 8.28 3.87
CA LEU A 57 4.32 7.87 3.24
C LEU A 57 4.53 6.76 2.21
N ALA A 58 5.58 6.87 1.38
CA ALA A 58 5.95 5.84 0.40
C ALA A 58 6.23 4.50 1.09
N LEU A 59 7.01 4.51 2.18
CA LEU A 59 7.30 3.30 2.95
C LEU A 59 6.05 2.73 3.65
N LYS A 60 5.14 3.60 4.11
CA LYS A 60 3.91 3.18 4.80
C LYS A 60 2.88 2.55 3.84
N LEU A 61 2.77 3.05 2.62
CA LEU A 61 1.81 2.57 1.61
C LEU A 61 2.37 1.42 0.77
N THR A 62 3.68 1.34 0.58
CA THR A 62 4.34 0.27 -0.20
C THR A 62 4.61 -0.95 0.67
N LYS A 63 3.59 -1.46 1.38
CA LYS A 63 3.62 -2.86 1.82
C LYS A 63 3.07 -3.70 0.65
N PRO A 64 3.92 -4.32 -0.18
CA PRO A 64 3.44 -5.19 -1.24
C PRO A 64 2.78 -6.40 -0.59
N LYS A 65 1.44 -6.39 -0.50
CA LYS A 65 0.65 -7.61 -0.39
C LYS A 65 0.45 -8.18 -1.80
N THR A 66 1.54 -8.30 -2.55
CA THR A 66 1.60 -9.13 -3.74
C THR A 66 2.15 -10.46 -3.26
N VAL A 67 1.25 -11.32 -2.83
CA VAL A 67 1.50 -12.76 -2.93
C VAL A 67 1.60 -13.00 -4.44
N ILE A 68 2.81 -12.86 -4.97
CA ILE A 68 3.20 -13.46 -6.23
C ILE A 68 3.11 -14.95 -5.91
N VAL A 69 1.92 -15.51 -6.13
CA VAL A 69 1.80 -16.93 -6.34
C VAL A 69 2.51 -17.12 -7.67
N GLU A 70 3.84 -17.30 -7.60
CA GLU A 70 4.59 -18.05 -8.58
C GLU A 70 3.90 -19.41 -8.61
N ARG A 71 2.84 -19.51 -9.41
CA ARG A 71 2.32 -20.81 -9.79
C ARG A 71 3.40 -21.32 -10.72
N GLU A 72 4.42 -21.95 -10.15
CA GLU A 72 5.04 -23.07 -10.82
C GLU A 72 3.85 -23.92 -11.28
N ILE A 73 3.64 -23.92 -12.59
CA ILE A 73 2.64 -24.73 -13.25
C ILE A 73 3.15 -26.15 -13.04
N PHE A 74 2.85 -26.73 -11.87
CA PHE A 74 2.83 -28.16 -11.71
C PHE A 74 1.72 -28.63 -12.64
N ILE A 75 2.12 -28.99 -13.87
CA ILE A 75 1.45 -30.06 -14.58
C ILE A 75 1.69 -31.31 -13.72
N SER A 76 0.99 -31.41 -12.59
CA SER A 76 0.77 -32.70 -11.96
C SER A 76 -0.07 -33.48 -12.95
N PRO A 77 0.41 -34.64 -13.44
CA PRO A 77 -0.35 -35.45 -14.36
C PRO A 77 -1.62 -35.87 -13.64
N VAL A 78 -2.77 -35.34 -14.09
CA VAL A 78 -4.13 -35.85 -13.84
C VAL A 78 -4.25 -36.52 -12.47
N ALA A 79 -4.08 -35.76 -11.39
CA ALA A 79 -4.61 -36.19 -10.10
C ALA A 79 -6.11 -35.94 -10.19
N ASP A 80 -6.87 -37.02 -10.36
CA ASP A 80 -8.32 -37.02 -10.58
C ASP A 80 -9.01 -35.97 -9.69
N PHE A 81 -9.38 -34.85 -10.30
CA PHE A 81 -10.29 -33.91 -9.66
C PHE A 81 -11.63 -34.64 -9.51
N GLN A 82 -11.86 -35.19 -8.33
CA GLN A 82 -13.13 -35.82 -7.99
C GLN A 82 -14.06 -34.73 -7.46
N LEU A 83 -15.00 -34.32 -8.31
CA LEU A 83 -16.06 -33.39 -7.93
C LEU A 83 -16.76 -33.92 -6.68
N ASN A 84 -16.81 -33.12 -5.62
CA ASN A 84 -17.50 -33.50 -4.39
C ASN A 84 -19.03 -33.35 -4.56
N GLU A 85 -19.65 -34.35 -5.19
CA GLU A 85 -21.09 -34.37 -5.48
C GLU A 85 -21.95 -34.21 -4.21
N THR A 86 -21.46 -34.67 -3.06
CA THR A 86 -22.13 -34.50 -1.76
C THR A 86 -22.28 -33.01 -1.42
N THR A 87 -21.19 -32.24 -1.49
CA THR A 87 -21.23 -30.79 -1.22
C THR A 87 -22.04 -30.01 -2.27
N LEU A 88 -22.04 -30.46 -3.52
CA LEU A 88 -22.85 -29.85 -4.58
C LEU A 88 -24.35 -29.95 -4.26
N ASN A 89 -24.78 -31.13 -3.80
CA ASN A 89 -26.18 -31.40 -3.42
C ASN A 89 -26.56 -30.70 -2.11
N GLU A 90 -25.68 -30.67 -1.11
CA GLU A 90 -25.91 -29.97 0.17
C GLU A 90 -26.16 -28.46 -0.03
N LEU A 91 -25.41 -27.82 -0.93
CA LEU A 91 -25.56 -26.40 -1.26
C LEU A 91 -26.66 -26.13 -2.31
N GLY A 92 -27.25 -27.19 -2.88
CA GLY A 92 -28.27 -27.08 -3.92
C GLY A 92 -27.79 -26.35 -5.18
N ILE A 93 -26.51 -26.44 -5.53
CA ILE A 93 -25.94 -25.78 -6.69
C ILE A 93 -26.35 -26.53 -7.96
N SER A 94 -26.96 -25.82 -8.90
CA SER A 94 -27.39 -26.41 -10.17
C SER A 94 -26.20 -26.59 -11.13
N LYS A 95 -26.37 -27.51 -12.09
CA LYS A 95 -25.36 -27.74 -13.16
C LYS A 95 -24.95 -26.46 -13.89
N ARG A 96 -25.92 -25.57 -14.18
CA ARG A 96 -25.63 -24.30 -14.85
C ARG A 96 -24.91 -23.29 -13.98
N GLU A 97 -25.18 -23.27 -12.68
CA GLU A 97 -24.42 -22.43 -11.74
C GLU A 97 -22.98 -22.94 -11.60
N LEU A 98 -22.77 -24.26 -11.62
CA LEU A 98 -21.45 -24.88 -11.62
C LEU A 98 -20.65 -24.55 -12.89
N GLU A 99 -21.26 -24.70 -14.08
CA GLU A 99 -20.63 -24.33 -15.36
C GLU A 99 -20.22 -22.85 -15.39
N VAL A 100 -21.06 -21.96 -14.84
CA VAL A 100 -20.74 -20.53 -14.69
C VAL A 100 -19.54 -20.36 -13.75
N LEU A 101 -19.49 -21.06 -12.63
CA LEU A 101 -18.36 -21.00 -11.67
C LEU A 101 -17.04 -21.47 -12.30
N GLU A 102 -17.06 -22.55 -13.08
CA GLU A 102 -15.89 -23.07 -13.80
C GLU A 102 -15.35 -22.05 -14.81
N LEU A 103 -16.22 -21.51 -15.66
CA LEU A 103 -15.82 -20.49 -16.63
C LEU A 103 -15.36 -19.20 -15.92
N MET A 104 -15.91 -18.90 -14.74
CA MET A 104 -15.43 -17.79 -13.93
C MET A 104 -13.99 -18.00 -13.46
N ALA A 105 -13.66 -19.22 -13.03
CA ALA A 105 -12.33 -19.61 -12.57
C ALA A 105 -11.29 -19.63 -13.70
N GLN A 106 -11.72 -19.90 -14.94
CA GLN A 106 -10.91 -19.77 -16.15
C GLN A 106 -10.65 -18.31 -16.55
N GLY A 107 -11.23 -17.33 -15.84
CA GLY A 107 -11.03 -15.90 -16.10
C GLY A 107 -12.00 -15.30 -17.13
N CYS A 108 -13.03 -16.04 -17.57
CA CYS A 108 -13.93 -15.56 -18.63
C CYS A 108 -14.83 -14.41 -18.17
N SER A 109 -14.97 -13.34 -18.94
CA SER A 109 -15.92 -12.27 -18.65
C SER A 109 -17.37 -12.78 -18.72
N ASN A 110 -18.33 -12.10 -18.07
CA ASN A 110 -19.73 -12.53 -18.13
C ASN A 110 -20.28 -12.56 -19.58
N GLN A 111 -19.72 -11.73 -20.47
CA GLN A 111 -20.07 -11.75 -21.90
C GLN A 111 -19.52 -12.98 -22.60
N GLU A 112 -18.28 -13.37 -22.31
CA GLU A 112 -17.68 -14.60 -22.84
C GLU A 112 -18.40 -15.85 -22.32
N ILE A 113 -18.77 -15.86 -21.04
CA ILE A 113 -19.57 -16.93 -20.44
C ILE A 113 -20.93 -17.05 -21.16
N ALA A 114 -21.59 -15.93 -21.41
CA ALA A 114 -22.86 -15.88 -22.13
C ALA A 114 -22.73 -16.49 -23.53
N ASN A 115 -21.67 -16.12 -24.25
CA ASN A 115 -21.37 -16.65 -25.58
C ASN A 115 -21.08 -18.16 -25.56
N ARG A 116 -20.28 -18.64 -24.60
CA ARG A 116 -19.91 -20.06 -24.50
C ARG A 116 -21.07 -20.96 -24.08
N LEU A 117 -21.94 -20.47 -23.20
CA LEU A 117 -23.10 -21.21 -22.72
C LEU A 117 -24.34 -21.02 -23.61
N PHE A 118 -24.23 -20.22 -24.69
CA PHE A 118 -25.33 -19.87 -25.60
C PHE A 118 -26.55 -19.28 -24.87
N VAL A 119 -26.30 -18.39 -23.90
CA VAL A 119 -27.34 -17.70 -23.11
C VAL A 119 -27.13 -16.18 -23.14
N SER A 120 -28.12 -15.41 -22.67
CA SER A 120 -27.98 -13.96 -22.57
C SER A 120 -27.05 -13.55 -21.41
N LEU A 121 -26.43 -12.37 -21.52
CA LEU A 121 -25.65 -11.77 -20.41
C LEU A 121 -26.45 -11.66 -19.12
N ASN A 122 -27.75 -11.34 -19.22
CA ASN A 122 -28.63 -11.25 -18.05
C ASN A 122 -28.80 -12.60 -17.37
N THR A 123 -28.96 -13.67 -18.16
CA THR A 123 -29.05 -15.05 -17.66
C THR A 123 -27.81 -15.42 -16.87
N VAL A 124 -26.60 -15.10 -17.37
CA VAL A 124 -25.35 -15.33 -16.64
C VAL A 124 -25.32 -14.54 -15.33
N LYS A 125 -25.74 -13.27 -15.32
CA LYS A 125 -25.81 -12.46 -14.09
C LYS A 125 -26.76 -13.07 -13.07
N THR A 126 -27.92 -13.57 -13.50
CA THR A 126 -28.87 -14.26 -12.62
C THR A 126 -28.28 -15.54 -12.03
N HIS A 127 -27.65 -16.39 -12.85
CA HIS A 127 -26.96 -17.59 -12.35
C HIS A 127 -25.83 -17.24 -11.38
N SER A 128 -25.06 -16.19 -11.70
CA SER A 128 -23.98 -15.70 -10.82
C SER A 128 -24.52 -15.24 -9.46
N SER A 129 -25.64 -14.50 -9.46
CA SER A 129 -26.25 -13.99 -8.24
C SER A 129 -26.75 -15.12 -7.34
N ARG A 130 -27.45 -16.11 -7.90
CA ARG A 130 -27.94 -17.28 -7.16
C ARG A 130 -26.79 -18.15 -6.65
N LEU A 131 -25.76 -18.34 -7.47
CA LEU A 131 -24.54 -19.02 -7.07
C LEU A 131 -23.87 -18.31 -5.88
N PHE A 132 -23.76 -16.98 -5.92
CA PHE A 132 -23.15 -16.20 -4.84
C PHE A 132 -23.94 -16.29 -3.55
N GLU A 133 -25.27 -16.28 -3.64
CA GLU A 133 -26.16 -16.50 -2.49
C GLU A 133 -25.98 -17.89 -1.89
N LYS A 134 -25.98 -18.95 -2.72
CA LYS A 134 -25.75 -20.34 -2.27
C LYS A 134 -24.37 -20.56 -1.68
N LEU A 135 -23.36 -19.88 -2.22
CA LEU A 135 -22.01 -19.90 -1.70
C LEU A 135 -21.80 -18.91 -0.56
N ASP A 136 -22.81 -18.14 -0.12
CA ASP A 136 -22.66 -17.12 0.93
C ASP A 136 -21.44 -16.19 0.71
N VAL A 137 -21.38 -15.60 -0.49
CA VAL A 137 -20.33 -14.67 -0.91
C VAL A 137 -20.95 -13.51 -1.68
N SER A 138 -20.25 -12.38 -1.77
CA SER A 138 -20.74 -11.20 -2.51
C SER A 138 -19.90 -10.87 -3.74
N ARG A 139 -18.72 -11.48 -3.88
CA ARG A 139 -17.76 -11.15 -4.93
C ARG A 139 -17.36 -12.37 -5.73
N ARG A 140 -17.16 -12.16 -7.04
CA ARG A 140 -16.69 -13.19 -7.98
C ARG A 140 -15.42 -13.90 -7.50
N THR A 141 -14.41 -13.15 -7.05
CA THR A 141 -13.16 -13.75 -6.55
C THR A 141 -13.38 -14.62 -5.32
N GLN A 142 -14.27 -14.21 -4.41
CA GLN A 142 -14.63 -15.02 -3.23
C GLN A 142 -15.37 -16.29 -3.63
N ALA A 143 -16.25 -16.22 -4.63
CA ALA A 143 -16.93 -17.40 -5.16
C ALA A 143 -15.94 -18.41 -5.76
N ILE A 144 -14.95 -17.95 -6.52
CA ILE A 144 -13.90 -18.80 -7.09
C ILE A 144 -13.05 -19.43 -5.97
N GLU A 145 -12.64 -18.63 -4.97
CA GLU A 145 -11.85 -19.13 -3.85
C GLU A 145 -12.61 -20.18 -3.02
N LYS A 146 -13.90 -19.92 -2.72
CA LYS A 146 -14.76 -20.85 -1.99
C LYS A 146 -15.06 -22.10 -2.80
N GLY A 147 -15.29 -21.97 -4.10
CA GLY A 147 -15.46 -23.09 -5.02
C GLY A 147 -14.25 -24.03 -5.05
N LYS A 148 -13.03 -23.47 -5.07
CA LYS A 148 -11.78 -24.25 -4.97
C LYS A 148 -11.65 -24.95 -3.62
N ARG A 149 -11.94 -24.24 -2.51
CA ARG A 149 -11.89 -24.81 -1.15
C ARG A 149 -12.87 -25.96 -0.96
N LEU A 150 -14.04 -25.87 -1.57
CA LEU A 150 -15.08 -26.90 -1.53
C LEU A 150 -14.89 -28.00 -2.57
N LEU A 151 -13.80 -27.98 -3.35
CA LEU A 151 -13.53 -28.94 -4.43
C LEU A 151 -14.68 -29.03 -5.45
N LEU A 152 -15.35 -27.90 -5.71
CA LEU A 152 -16.36 -27.76 -6.77
C LEU A 152 -15.74 -27.45 -8.12
N ILE A 153 -14.56 -26.82 -8.10
CA ILE A 153 -13.77 -26.47 -9.29
C ILE A 153 -12.28 -26.71 -9.00
N PRO A 154 -11.48 -27.04 -10.04
CA PRO A 154 -10.02 -27.15 -9.91
C PRO A 154 -9.37 -25.77 -9.64
#